data_AF-A0A936PWI4-F1
#
_entry.id   AF-A0A936PWI4-F1
#
_cell.length_a   1.000
_cell.length_b   1.000
_cell.length_c   1.000
_cell.angle_alpha   90.00
_cell.angle_beta   90.00
_cell.angle_gamma   90.00
#
_symmetry.space_group_name_H-M   'P 1'
#
loop_
_entity.id
_entity.type
_entity.pdbx_description
1 polymer ?
#
loop_
_entity_poly.entity_id
_entity_poly.type
_entity_poly.pdbx_seq_one_letter_code
_entity_poly.pdbx_strand_id
1 'polypeptide(L)'
;MVTFGFFVGIFLMFVMLAKLSSAIWDLIWNIVTKPSRRSFLLGYSFPSVLRDKLKSRHPKLSDQEVSQVLEGLRQFFLVCMLADAVWLRRTLGMPSKIVDDAWHEHILMTREYTGFCHRAFGGYLHHTPAGLFEGPQQRGADAHQEGDTSPGWFRVEALVTSRLSPEEKAKQAMKKAILRTLHCIKTRSPMSSSSPDWAMLNGIPLLFALDSALAVEEGYQYDDEAFAALDGQRLAWLNDDGNRVIEAGGLLLDDRDRNRGGDCVACGAGCGGA
;
A
#
# COMPACT_ATOMS: atom_id res chain seq x y z
N MET A 1 -0.79 -39.05 -32.68
CA MET A 1 -1.45 -37.88 -32.05
C MET A 1 -1.83 -38.13 -30.58
N VAL A 2 -2.34 -39.31 -30.20
CA VAL A 2 -2.77 -39.61 -28.82
C VAL A 2 -1.63 -39.53 -27.77
N THR A 3 -0.42 -39.98 -28.11
CA THR A 3 0.75 -39.96 -27.22
C THR A 3 1.25 -38.55 -26.92
N PHE A 4 1.19 -37.64 -27.90
CA PHE A 4 1.61 -36.24 -27.73
C PHE A 4 0.71 -35.50 -26.73
N GLY A 5 -0.62 -35.67 -26.83
CA GLY A 5 -1.57 -35.07 -25.89
C GLY A 5 -1.39 -35.56 -24.45
N PHE A 6 -1.02 -36.82 -24.25
CA PHE A 6 -0.74 -37.40 -22.93
C PHE A 6 0.48 -36.76 -22.26
N PHE A 7 1.58 -36.60 -22.98
CA PHE A 7 2.79 -35.93 -22.43
C PHE A 7 2.55 -34.44 -22.14
N VAL A 8 1.79 -33.75 -22.99
CA VAL A 8 1.38 -32.36 -22.74
C VAL A 8 0.52 -32.27 -21.46
N GLY A 9 -0.42 -33.19 -21.27
CA GLY A 9 -1.26 -33.23 -20.06
C GLY A 9 -0.44 -33.44 -18.78
N ILE A 10 0.50 -34.38 -18.79
CA ILE A 10 1.41 -34.63 -17.66
C ILE A 10 2.28 -33.40 -17.38
N PHE A 11 2.84 -32.77 -18.42
CA PHE A 11 3.65 -31.56 -18.27
C PHE A 11 2.85 -30.42 -17.62
N LEU A 12 1.63 -30.16 -18.10
CA LEU A 12 0.75 -29.14 -17.53
C LEU A 12 0.38 -29.44 -16.07
N MET A 13 0.15 -30.72 -15.72
CA MET A 13 -0.08 -31.13 -14.34
C MET A 13 1.11 -30.79 -13.43
N PHE A 14 2.35 -31.08 -13.85
CA PHE A 14 3.54 -30.72 -13.06
C PHE A 14 3.72 -29.21 -12.91
N VAL A 15 3.44 -28.43 -13.97
CA VAL A 15 3.44 -26.95 -13.89
C VAL A 15 2.41 -26.46 -12.87
N MET A 16 1.20 -27.04 -12.85
CA MET A 16 0.15 -26.66 -11.90
C MET A 16 0.53 -27.02 -10.46
N LEU A 17 1.12 -28.21 -10.23
CA LEU A 17 1.61 -28.63 -8.91
C LEU A 17 2.76 -27.74 -8.42
N ALA A 18 3.70 -27.37 -9.29
CA ALA A 18 4.79 -26.46 -8.93
C ALA A 18 4.24 -25.08 -8.51
N LYS A 19 3.29 -24.53 -9.26
CA LYS A 19 2.62 -23.25 -8.90
C LYS A 19 1.88 -23.35 -7.58
N LEU A 20 1.14 -24.44 -7.35
CA LEU A 20 0.44 -24.67 -6.09
C LEU A 20 1.43 -24.77 -4.92
N SER A 21 2.54 -25.49 -5.09
CA SER A 21 3.57 -25.60 -4.06
C SER A 21 4.22 -24.26 -3.70
N SER A 22 4.51 -23.42 -4.71
CA SER A 22 5.00 -22.05 -4.49
C SER A 22 3.97 -21.21 -3.75
N ALA A 23 2.70 -21.26 -4.15
CA ALA A 23 1.63 -20.50 -3.50
C ALA A 23 1.43 -20.92 -2.04
N ILE A 24 1.50 -22.22 -1.74
CA ILE A 24 1.44 -22.74 -0.37
C ILE A 24 2.66 -22.29 0.43
N TRP A 25 3.86 -22.37 -0.15
CA TRP A 25 5.09 -21.89 0.50
C TRP A 25 5.00 -20.40 0.83
N ASP A 26 4.57 -19.57 -0.12
CA ASP A 26 4.39 -18.13 0.08
C ASP A 26 3.33 -17.84 1.15
N LEU A 27 2.24 -18.59 1.18
CA LEU A 27 1.20 -18.46 2.21
C LEU A 27 1.75 -18.77 3.61
N ILE A 28 2.43 -19.92 3.77
CA ILE A 28 3.02 -20.33 5.05
C ILE A 28 4.08 -19.32 5.49
N TRP A 29 4.99 -18.94 4.59
CA TRP A 29 6.04 -17.97 4.87
C TRP A 29 5.45 -16.63 5.33
N ASN A 30 4.38 -16.18 4.69
CA ASN A 30 3.67 -14.96 5.07
C ASN A 30 3.03 -15.07 6.45
N ILE A 31 2.34 -16.18 6.77
CA ILE A 31 1.73 -16.39 8.09
C ILE A 31 2.79 -16.38 9.19
N VAL A 32 3.92 -17.06 8.97
CA VAL A 32 4.99 -17.20 9.97
C VAL A 32 5.79 -15.91 10.16
N THR A 33 6.11 -15.19 9.07
CA THR A 33 7.02 -14.03 9.15
C THR A 33 6.34 -12.70 9.45
N LYS A 34 5.04 -12.55 9.15
CA LYS A 34 4.31 -11.28 9.33
C LYS A 34 4.31 -10.76 10.78
N PRO A 35 4.01 -11.56 11.82
CA PRO A 35 4.03 -11.07 13.20
C PRO A 35 5.41 -10.52 13.58
N SER A 36 6.48 -11.25 13.24
CA SER A 36 7.86 -10.82 13.52
C SER A 36 8.23 -9.53 12.78
N ARG A 37 7.85 -9.39 11.50
CA ARG A 37 8.07 -8.16 10.70
C ARG A 37 7.31 -6.96 11.27
N ARG A 38 6.07 -7.17 11.73
CA ARG A 38 5.27 -6.14 12.41
C ARG A 38 5.96 -5.68 13.70
N SER A 39 6.32 -6.62 14.57
CA SER A 39 7.04 -6.31 15.81
C SER A 39 8.37 -5.61 15.55
N PHE A 40 9.11 -6.02 14.51
CA PHE A 40 10.33 -5.35 14.09
C PHE A 40 10.08 -3.89 13.70
N LEU A 41 9.06 -3.61 12.89
CA LEU A 41 8.73 -2.25 12.46
C LEU A 41 8.27 -1.36 13.63
N LEU A 42 7.42 -1.90 14.51
CA LEU A 42 6.95 -1.18 15.70
C LEU A 42 8.10 -0.85 16.66
N GLY A 43 9.03 -1.79 16.87
CA GLY A 43 10.20 -1.60 17.73
C GLY A 43 11.41 -0.95 17.03
N TYR A 44 11.33 -0.62 15.74
CA TYR A 44 12.48 -0.13 14.99
C TYR A 44 12.89 1.26 15.46
N SER A 45 14.13 1.39 15.94
CA SER A 45 14.77 2.68 16.19
C SER A 45 15.47 3.17 14.92
N PHE A 46 15.02 4.31 14.39
CA PHE A 46 15.69 4.96 13.28
C PHE A 46 17.10 5.44 13.67
N PRO A 47 18.08 5.39 12.76
CA PRO A 47 19.42 5.92 13.02
C PRO A 47 19.37 7.38 13.45
N SER A 48 20.16 7.79 14.45
CA SER A 48 20.23 9.19 14.91
C SER A 48 20.62 10.15 13.78
N VAL A 49 21.49 9.69 12.88
CA VAL A 49 21.90 10.45 11.68
C VAL A 49 20.71 10.86 10.82
N LEU A 50 19.63 10.05 10.77
CA LEU A 50 18.41 10.41 10.04
C LEU A 50 17.75 11.65 10.64
N ARG A 51 17.68 11.73 11.98
CA ARG A 51 17.14 12.89 12.70
C ARG A 51 17.99 14.13 12.41
N ASP A 52 19.31 13.99 12.41
CA ASP A 52 20.22 15.10 12.14
C ASP A 52 20.07 15.62 10.70
N LYS A 53 19.93 14.70 9.73
CA LYS A 53 19.67 15.03 8.32
C LYS A 53 18.32 15.73 8.13
N LEU A 54 17.26 15.21 8.77
CA LEU A 54 15.94 15.84 8.76
C LEU A 54 15.95 17.25 9.33
N LYS A 55 16.58 17.47 10.49
CA LYS A 55 16.73 18.81 11.06
C LYS A 55 17.55 19.74 10.17
N SER A 56 18.59 19.22 9.52
CA SER A 56 19.40 20.02 8.60
C SER A 56 18.60 20.49 7.38
N ARG A 57 17.71 19.63 6.86
CA ARG A 57 16.84 19.94 5.72
C ARG A 57 15.64 20.80 6.11
N HIS A 58 15.13 20.60 7.32
CA HIS A 58 13.97 21.30 7.88
C HIS A 58 14.30 21.96 9.24
N PRO A 59 15.08 23.06 9.26
CA PRO A 59 15.59 23.66 10.50
C PRO A 59 14.52 24.22 11.43
N LYS A 60 13.30 24.42 10.91
CA LYS A 60 12.16 24.93 11.68
C LYS A 60 11.52 23.85 12.55
N LEU A 61 11.79 22.58 12.30
CA LEU A 61 11.21 21.48 13.08
C LEU A 61 11.89 21.34 14.44
N SER A 62 11.06 21.30 15.48
CA SER A 62 11.43 20.89 16.81
C SER A 62 11.71 19.38 16.90
N ASP A 63 12.35 18.96 17.98
CA ASP A 63 12.69 17.55 18.23
C ASP A 63 11.46 16.65 18.33
N GLN A 64 10.35 17.20 18.83
CA GLN A 64 9.07 16.52 18.92
C GLN A 64 8.48 16.32 17.53
N GLU A 65 8.47 17.36 16.69
CA GLU A 65 7.94 17.27 15.32
C GLU A 65 8.76 16.31 14.47
N VAL A 66 10.10 16.31 14.59
CA VAL A 66 10.94 15.30 13.93
C VAL A 66 10.58 13.88 14.39
N SER A 67 10.24 13.70 15.68
CA SER A 67 9.80 12.39 16.17
C SER A 67 8.45 11.98 15.56
N GLN A 68 7.53 12.93 15.37
CA GLN A 68 6.25 12.66 14.70
C GLN A 68 6.44 12.33 13.22
N VAL A 69 7.36 13.00 12.52
CA VAL A 69 7.72 12.67 11.12
C VAL A 69 8.26 11.23 11.03
N LEU A 70 9.15 10.84 11.94
CA LEU A 70 9.67 9.46 11.99
C LEU A 70 8.59 8.43 12.35
N GLU A 71 7.60 8.81 13.16
CA GLU A 71 6.42 7.98 13.40
C GLU A 71 5.55 7.84 12.15
N GLY A 72 5.31 8.92 11.41
CA GLY A 72 4.65 8.87 10.11
C GLY A 72 5.38 7.95 9.11
N LEU A 73 6.72 7.99 9.09
CA LEU A 73 7.53 7.09 8.27
C LEU A 73 7.35 5.62 8.66
N ARG A 74 7.32 5.33 9.97
CA ARG A 74 7.02 3.99 10.48
C ARG A 74 5.63 3.53 10.06
N GLN A 75 4.61 4.39 10.16
CA GLN A 75 3.26 4.09 9.69
C GLN A 75 3.25 3.73 8.21
N PHE A 76 3.92 4.50 7.35
CA PHE A 76 4.00 4.18 5.94
C PHE A 76 4.65 2.82 5.69
N PHE A 77 5.74 2.49 6.39
CA PHE A 77 6.37 1.18 6.30
C PHE A 77 5.48 0.04 6.80
N LEU A 78 4.65 0.27 7.83
CA LEU A 78 3.62 -0.68 8.24
C LEU A 78 2.59 -0.89 7.12
N VAL A 79 2.14 0.16 6.43
CA VAL A 79 1.26 0.03 5.26
C VAL A 79 1.92 -0.80 4.17
N CYS A 80 3.18 -0.52 3.83
CA CYS A 80 3.93 -1.31 2.84
C CYS A 80 4.02 -2.78 3.25
N MET A 81 4.27 -3.07 4.53
CA MET A 81 4.33 -4.44 5.04
C MET A 81 2.97 -5.14 4.90
N LEU A 82 1.88 -4.48 5.29
CA LEU A 82 0.49 -4.97 5.21
C LEU A 82 -0.03 -5.13 3.78
N ALA A 83 0.51 -4.39 2.83
CA ALA A 83 0.17 -4.53 1.41
C ALA A 83 0.66 -5.86 0.80
N ASP A 84 1.32 -6.73 1.57
CA ASP A 84 1.63 -8.16 1.35
C ASP A 84 2.25 -8.55 0.00
N ALA A 85 1.55 -8.31 -1.09
CA ALA A 85 2.01 -8.58 -2.43
C ALA A 85 2.95 -7.48 -2.95
N VAL A 86 4.06 -7.91 -3.55
CA VAL A 86 5.08 -7.03 -4.12
C VAL A 86 4.49 -6.05 -5.14
N TRP A 87 3.52 -6.48 -5.94
CA TRP A 87 2.86 -5.58 -6.89
C TRP A 87 2.05 -4.50 -6.18
N LEU A 88 1.35 -4.83 -5.09
CA LEU A 88 0.52 -3.88 -4.37
C LEU A 88 1.37 -2.82 -3.67
N ARG A 89 2.53 -3.20 -3.10
CA ARG A 89 3.51 -2.25 -2.53
C ARG A 89 3.97 -1.19 -3.52
N ARG A 90 4.25 -1.59 -4.77
CA ARG A 90 4.67 -0.68 -5.86
C ARG A 90 3.58 0.29 -6.29
N THR A 91 2.36 0.10 -5.84
CA THR A 91 1.21 0.94 -6.18
C THR A 91 0.75 1.84 -5.02
N LEU A 92 1.42 1.79 -3.87
CA LEU A 92 1.13 2.67 -2.74
C LEU A 92 1.75 4.05 -2.99
N GLY A 93 0.99 5.09 -2.65
CA GLY A 93 1.45 6.48 -2.71
C GLY A 93 1.76 7.02 -1.32
N MET A 94 2.81 7.83 -1.22
CA MET A 94 3.15 8.57 0.00
C MET A 94 2.23 9.80 0.14
N PRO A 95 1.40 9.91 1.19
CA PRO A 95 0.46 11.02 1.38
C PRO A 95 1.04 12.16 2.23
N SER A 96 2.35 12.22 2.44
CA SER A 96 3.01 13.31 3.18
C SER A 96 4.37 13.61 2.57
N LYS A 97 4.61 14.87 2.20
CA LYS A 97 5.89 15.35 1.68
C LYS A 97 6.98 15.31 2.73
N ILE A 98 6.69 15.68 3.98
CA ILE A 98 7.72 15.67 5.02
C ILE A 98 8.14 14.24 5.39
N VAL A 99 7.21 13.29 5.35
CA VAL A 99 7.52 11.87 5.52
C VAL A 99 8.26 11.32 4.30
N ASP A 100 7.94 11.78 3.09
CA ASP A 100 8.67 11.42 1.87
C ASP A 100 10.14 11.87 1.96
N ASP A 101 10.39 13.09 2.42
CA ASP A 101 11.74 13.60 2.70
C ASP A 101 12.49 12.73 3.71
N ALA A 102 11.83 12.30 4.79
CA ALA A 102 12.41 11.37 5.75
C ALA A 102 12.75 10.03 5.12
N TRP A 103 11.90 9.51 4.23
CA TRP A 103 12.16 8.27 3.52
C TRP A 103 13.35 8.41 2.58
N HIS A 104 13.45 9.52 1.85
CA HIS A 104 14.60 9.83 1.00
C HIS A 104 15.91 9.84 1.78
N GLU A 105 15.98 10.56 2.90
CA GLU A 105 17.17 10.57 3.75
C GLU A 105 17.47 9.18 4.31
N HIS A 106 16.44 8.36 4.58
CA HIS A 106 16.66 6.98 5.01
C HIS A 106 17.32 6.13 3.91
N ILE A 107 16.88 6.25 2.66
CA ILE A 107 17.42 5.53 1.50
C ILE A 107 18.90 5.86 1.28
N LEU A 108 19.30 7.11 1.50
CA LEU A 108 20.70 7.54 1.34
C LEU A 108 21.66 6.83 2.31
N MET A 109 21.18 6.35 3.45
CA MET A 109 21.92 5.45 4.34
C MET A 109 21.86 4.01 3.80
N THR A 110 22.42 3.80 2.61
CA THR A 110 22.15 2.63 1.75
C THR A 110 22.36 1.28 2.44
N ARG A 111 23.41 1.14 3.26
CA ARG A 111 23.69 -0.11 3.99
C ARG A 111 22.64 -0.38 5.08
N GLU A 112 22.37 0.63 5.89
CA GLU A 112 21.40 0.57 6.98
C GLU A 112 19.98 0.36 6.44
N TYR A 113 19.61 1.07 5.36
CA TYR A 113 18.33 0.92 4.67
C TYR A 113 18.17 -0.46 4.04
N THR A 114 19.22 -0.99 3.39
CA THR A 114 19.19 -2.34 2.83
C THR A 114 18.96 -3.38 3.93
N GLY A 115 19.68 -3.28 5.04
CA GLY A 115 19.50 -4.16 6.20
C GLY A 115 18.12 -4.04 6.83
N PHE A 116 17.60 -2.82 6.96
CA PHE A 116 16.23 -2.55 7.39
C PHE A 116 15.21 -3.24 6.49
N CYS A 117 15.32 -3.07 5.17
CA CYS A 117 14.38 -3.62 4.20
C CYS A 117 14.32 -5.15 4.21
N HIS A 118 15.47 -5.82 4.30
CA HIS A 118 15.50 -7.28 4.38
C HIS A 118 14.76 -7.79 5.62
N ARG A 119 14.90 -7.12 6.77
CA ARG A 119 14.20 -7.50 8.00
C ARG A 119 12.71 -7.15 7.98
N ALA A 120 12.37 -5.94 7.52
CA ALA A 120 10.98 -5.46 7.50
C ALA A 120 10.13 -6.14 6.42
N PHE A 121 10.71 -6.37 5.23
CA PHE A 121 9.95 -6.67 4.01
C PHE A 121 10.35 -7.98 3.35
N GLY A 122 11.49 -8.58 3.75
CA GLY A 122 12.09 -9.75 3.08
C GLY A 122 12.87 -9.42 1.81
N GLY A 123 13.05 -8.13 1.50
CA GLY A 123 13.74 -7.65 0.30
C GLY A 123 13.72 -6.13 0.23
N TYR A 124 14.40 -5.55 -0.76
CA TYR A 124 14.52 -4.10 -0.89
C TYR A 124 13.16 -3.44 -1.20
N LEU A 125 12.77 -2.44 -0.40
CA LEU A 125 11.61 -1.60 -0.68
C LEU A 125 12.05 -0.44 -1.58
N HIS A 126 11.64 -0.49 -2.84
CA HIS A 126 11.92 0.58 -3.79
C HIS A 126 11.00 1.77 -3.55
N HIS A 127 11.61 2.96 -3.56
CA HIS A 127 10.90 4.23 -3.64
C HIS A 127 10.66 4.57 -5.11
N THR A 128 9.41 4.91 -5.44
CA THR A 128 9.05 5.46 -6.75
C THR A 128 8.59 6.90 -6.51
N PRO A 129 9.38 7.90 -6.94
CA PRO A 129 8.97 9.30 -6.82
C PRO A 129 7.64 9.56 -7.50
N ALA A 130 6.86 10.50 -6.96
CA ALA A 130 5.54 10.85 -7.50
C ALA A 130 5.57 11.26 -8.99
N GLY A 131 6.70 11.80 -9.48
CA GLY A 131 6.90 12.15 -10.89
C GLY A 131 7.24 10.99 -11.83
N LEU A 132 7.52 9.79 -11.30
CA LEU A 132 7.93 8.59 -12.06
C LEU A 132 6.88 7.47 -12.04
N PHE A 133 5.65 7.75 -11.61
CA PHE A 133 4.51 6.86 -11.86
C PHE A 133 4.19 6.87 -13.37
N GLU A 134 5.07 6.28 -14.17
CA GLU A 134 4.76 5.88 -15.53
C GLU A 134 3.64 4.82 -15.42
N GLY A 135 2.45 5.15 -15.94
CA GLY A 135 1.41 4.13 -16.18
C GLY A 135 2.03 2.95 -16.95
N PRO A 136 1.47 1.73 -16.83
CA PRO A 136 2.12 0.49 -17.22
C PRO A 136 2.87 0.65 -18.55
N GLN A 137 4.18 0.84 -18.45
CA GLN A 137 5.06 0.97 -19.59
C GLN A 137 4.98 -0.39 -20.28
N GLN A 138 4.45 -0.39 -21.52
CA GLN A 138 4.41 -1.57 -22.37
C GLN A 138 5.84 -2.07 -22.54
N ARG A 139 6.25 -3.00 -21.67
CA ARG A 139 7.51 -3.71 -21.81
C ARG A 139 7.30 -4.70 -22.95
N GLY A 140 7.70 -4.28 -24.15
CA GLY A 140 7.81 -5.11 -25.35
C GLY A 140 6.47 -5.45 -26.02
N ALA A 141 5.86 -4.47 -26.68
CA ALA A 141 4.90 -4.73 -27.75
C ALA A 141 5.64 -4.84 -29.10
N ASP A 142 6.61 -5.75 -29.18
CA ASP A 142 7.03 -6.32 -30.46
C ASP A 142 6.11 -7.53 -30.71
N ALA A 143 4.82 -7.25 -30.91
CA ALA A 143 3.83 -8.25 -31.27
C ALA A 143 3.36 -7.96 -32.68
N HIS A 144 3.61 -8.93 -33.57
CA HIS A 144 3.07 -8.98 -34.91
C HIS A 144 1.59 -8.58 -34.94
N GLN A 145 1.27 -7.81 -35.98
CA GLN A 145 -0.04 -7.33 -36.33
C GLN A 145 -0.94 -8.51 -36.76
N GLU A 146 -1.52 -9.23 -35.80
CA GLU A 146 -2.64 -10.14 -36.02
C GLU A 146 -3.90 -9.59 -35.33
N GLY A 147 -5.03 -9.71 -36.02
CA GLY A 147 -6.25 -8.93 -35.81
C GLY A 147 -6.76 -8.83 -34.37
N ASP A 148 -6.91 -7.59 -33.90
CA ASP A 148 -7.43 -7.22 -32.59
C ASP A 148 -8.93 -7.56 -32.45
N THR A 149 -9.23 -8.62 -31.69
CA THR A 149 -10.59 -9.01 -31.27
C THR A 149 -10.96 -8.47 -29.88
N SER A 150 -10.30 -7.41 -29.39
CA SER A 150 -10.62 -6.86 -28.06
C SER A 150 -12.02 -6.22 -28.02
N PRO A 151 -12.78 -6.38 -26.93
CA PRO A 151 -14.10 -5.77 -26.77
C PRO A 151 -14.08 -4.25 -26.97
N GLY A 152 -15.13 -3.68 -27.56
CA GLY A 152 -15.20 -2.25 -27.91
C GLY A 152 -14.98 -1.27 -26.74
N TRP A 153 -15.19 -1.68 -25.49
CA TRP A 153 -14.94 -0.85 -24.31
C TRP A 153 -13.44 -0.68 -24.00
N PHE A 154 -12.59 -1.68 -24.31
CA PHE A 154 -11.12 -1.54 -24.25
C PHE A 154 -10.63 -0.42 -25.17
N ARG A 155 -11.29 -0.26 -26.34
CA ARG A 155 -11.00 0.81 -27.29
C ARG A 155 -11.40 2.18 -26.74
N VAL A 156 -12.50 2.30 -26.00
CA VAL A 156 -12.95 3.58 -25.42
C VAL A 156 -12.07 4.03 -24.26
N GLU A 157 -11.70 3.14 -23.34
CA GLU A 157 -10.76 3.48 -22.25
C GLU A 157 -9.38 3.87 -22.78
N ALA A 158 -8.85 3.13 -23.77
CA ALA A 158 -7.62 3.48 -24.46
C ALA A 158 -7.73 4.82 -25.20
N LEU A 159 -8.88 5.15 -25.78
CA LEU A 159 -9.14 6.43 -26.46
C LEU A 159 -9.37 7.62 -25.50
N VAL A 160 -9.79 7.38 -24.26
CA VAL A 160 -9.95 8.42 -23.23
C VAL A 160 -8.60 8.69 -22.57
N THR A 161 -7.87 7.64 -22.18
CA THR A 161 -6.54 7.76 -21.56
C THR A 161 -5.46 8.21 -22.56
N SER A 162 -5.58 7.94 -23.86
CA SER A 162 -4.65 8.46 -24.88
C SER A 162 -4.75 9.97 -25.11
N ARG A 163 -5.85 10.62 -24.69
CA ARG A 163 -6.03 12.08 -24.80
C ARG A 163 -5.46 12.88 -23.64
N LEU A 164 -5.15 12.22 -22.53
CA LEU A 164 -4.55 12.88 -21.37
C LEU A 164 -3.08 13.19 -21.63
N SER A 165 -2.68 14.40 -21.26
CA SER A 165 -1.27 14.77 -21.19
C SER A 165 -0.51 13.85 -20.20
N PRO A 166 0.82 13.69 -20.36
CA PRO A 166 1.63 12.95 -19.39
C PRO A 166 1.46 13.45 -17.95
N GLU A 167 1.27 14.75 -17.76
CA GLU A 167 1.05 15.37 -16.45
C GLU A 167 -0.27 14.91 -15.81
N GLU A 168 -1.37 14.92 -16.57
CA GLU A 168 -2.68 14.47 -16.08
C GLU A 168 -2.66 12.98 -15.73
N LYS A 169 -1.96 12.17 -16.51
CA LYS A 169 -1.76 10.74 -16.21
C LYS A 169 -1.01 10.54 -14.90
N ALA A 170 0.07 11.30 -14.68
CA ALA A 170 0.83 11.24 -13.43
C ALA A 170 -0.03 11.65 -12.22
N LYS A 171 -0.80 12.75 -12.33
CA LYS A 171 -1.74 13.18 -11.29
C LYS A 171 -2.77 12.11 -10.96
N GLN A 172 -3.35 11.46 -11.98
CA GLN A 172 -4.32 10.40 -11.77
C GLN A 172 -3.70 9.14 -11.13
N ALA A 173 -2.51 8.74 -11.57
CA ALA A 173 -1.78 7.60 -11.01
C ALA A 173 -1.42 7.83 -9.54
N MET A 174 -0.91 9.01 -9.23
CA MET A 174 -0.59 9.46 -7.87
C MET A 174 -1.83 9.47 -6.97
N LYS A 175 -2.95 10.01 -7.46
CA LYS A 175 -4.24 9.96 -6.76
C LYS A 175 -4.64 8.52 -6.44
N LYS A 176 -4.61 7.62 -7.43
CA LYS A 176 -4.93 6.19 -7.23
C LYS A 176 -3.98 5.53 -6.21
N ALA A 177 -2.72 5.92 -6.20
CA ALA A 177 -1.73 5.40 -5.27
C ALA A 177 -2.02 5.83 -3.80
N ILE A 178 -2.40 7.09 -3.58
CA ILE A 178 -2.82 7.58 -2.27
C ILE A 178 -4.10 6.87 -1.80
N LEU A 179 -5.09 6.66 -2.68
CA LEU A 179 -6.32 5.93 -2.34
C LEU A 179 -6.04 4.47 -1.93
N ARG A 180 -5.07 3.82 -2.55
CA ARG A 180 -4.62 2.47 -2.17
C ARG A 180 -3.98 2.46 -0.78
N THR A 181 -3.14 3.45 -0.48
CA THR A 181 -2.56 3.63 0.85
C THR A 181 -3.66 3.77 1.90
N LEU A 182 -4.63 4.66 1.67
CA LEU A 182 -5.77 4.83 2.58
C LEU A 182 -6.60 3.54 2.72
N HIS A 183 -6.85 2.84 1.62
CA HIS A 183 -7.55 1.56 1.65
C HIS A 183 -6.83 0.52 2.50
N CYS A 184 -5.52 0.35 2.31
CA CYS A 184 -4.72 -0.59 3.07
C CYS A 184 -4.76 -0.26 4.58
N ILE A 185 -4.68 1.02 4.95
CA ILE A 185 -4.84 1.45 6.34
C ILE A 185 -6.22 1.04 6.88
N LYS A 186 -7.30 1.34 6.15
CA LYS A 186 -8.67 1.10 6.61
C LYS A 186 -9.10 -0.37 6.63
N THR A 187 -8.53 -1.24 5.79
CA THR A 187 -8.98 -2.63 5.68
C THR A 187 -8.04 -3.64 6.32
N ARG A 188 -6.75 -3.32 6.45
CA ARG A 188 -5.74 -4.25 6.97
C ARG A 188 -5.20 -3.87 8.34
N SER A 189 -5.73 -2.81 8.94
CA SER A 189 -5.36 -2.37 10.27
C SER A 189 -6.58 -2.31 11.19
N PRO A 190 -6.48 -2.81 12.43
CA PRO A 190 -7.44 -2.46 13.46
C PRO A 190 -7.17 -0.99 13.84
N MET A 191 -7.81 -0.06 13.12
CA MET A 191 -7.86 1.35 13.49
C MET A 191 -8.78 1.49 14.70
N SER A 192 -8.30 1.14 15.90
CA SER A 192 -8.98 1.52 17.14
C SER A 192 -8.21 2.67 17.79
N SER A 193 -8.93 3.61 18.41
CA SER A 193 -8.37 4.69 19.23
C SER A 193 -7.53 4.18 20.42
N SER A 194 -7.65 2.88 20.73
CA SER A 194 -6.88 2.16 21.75
C SER A 194 -5.67 1.41 21.19
N SER A 195 -5.49 1.35 19.87
CA SER A 195 -4.38 0.63 19.24
C SER A 195 -3.12 1.49 19.27
N PRO A 196 -2.07 1.10 20.01
CA PRO A 196 -0.83 1.88 20.11
C PRO A 196 -0.05 1.92 18.78
N ASP A 197 -0.44 1.09 17.81
CA ASP A 197 0.26 0.89 16.55
C ASP A 197 0.01 2.01 15.53
N TRP A 198 -1.00 2.86 15.76
CA TRP A 198 -1.39 3.92 14.83
C TRP A 198 -1.59 5.24 15.56
N ALA A 199 -0.54 6.07 15.58
CA ALA A 199 -0.67 7.49 15.92
C ALA A 199 -1.73 8.18 15.05
N MET A 200 -2.66 8.86 15.70
CA MET A 200 -3.73 9.64 15.07
C MET A 200 -3.61 11.09 15.52
N LEU A 201 -4.00 12.03 14.66
CA LEU A 201 -4.15 13.43 14.98
C LEU A 201 -5.57 13.85 14.58
N ASN A 202 -6.39 14.27 15.54
CA ASN A 202 -7.79 14.66 15.33
C ASN A 202 -8.64 13.60 14.58
N GLY A 203 -8.35 12.31 14.78
CA GLY A 203 -9.07 11.22 14.10
C GLY A 203 -8.58 10.92 12.68
N ILE A 204 -7.56 11.62 12.19
CA ILE A 204 -6.86 11.35 10.94
C ILE A 204 -5.55 10.60 11.24
N PRO A 205 -5.14 9.57 10.47
CA PRO A 205 -3.84 8.93 10.64
C PRO A 205 -2.72 9.96 10.55
N LEU A 206 -1.75 9.90 11.47
CA LEU A 206 -0.64 10.85 11.52
C LEU A 206 0.04 11.01 10.15
N LEU A 207 0.24 9.90 9.42
CA LEU A 207 0.77 9.87 8.07
C LEU A 207 0.05 10.80 7.07
N PHE A 208 -1.26 11.01 7.22
CA PHE A 208 -2.02 11.97 6.41
C PHE A 208 -2.01 13.36 7.05
N ALA A 209 -2.09 13.46 8.37
CA ALA A 209 -2.24 14.75 9.05
C ALA A 209 -0.95 15.59 9.12
N LEU A 210 0.24 14.97 8.99
CA LEU A 210 1.53 15.61 9.27
C LEU A 210 1.81 16.88 8.46
N ASP A 211 1.56 16.85 7.15
CA ASP A 211 1.87 18.00 6.28
C ASP A 211 1.05 19.23 6.67
N SER A 212 -0.24 19.05 6.96
CA SER A 212 -1.11 20.11 7.47
C SER A 212 -0.70 20.57 8.87
N ALA A 213 -0.46 19.63 9.78
CA ALA A 213 -0.14 19.92 11.18
C ALA A 213 1.16 20.71 11.33
N LEU A 214 2.14 20.47 10.46
CA LEU A 214 3.44 21.12 10.46
C LEU A 214 3.53 22.30 9.48
N ALA A 215 2.41 22.66 8.83
CA ALA A 215 2.35 23.71 7.81
C ALA A 215 3.45 23.57 6.73
N VAL A 216 3.65 22.34 6.24
CA VAL A 216 4.67 22.02 5.23
C VAL A 216 4.37 22.77 3.94
N GLU A 217 5.37 23.47 3.42
CA GLU A 217 5.26 24.22 2.16
C GLU A 217 4.96 23.26 1.01
N GLU A 218 3.90 23.58 0.26
CA GLU A 218 3.31 22.71 -0.77
C GLU A 218 2.92 21.29 -0.28
N GLY A 219 2.86 21.05 1.03
CA GLY A 219 2.45 19.77 1.61
C GLY A 219 1.01 19.40 1.27
N TYR A 220 0.67 18.13 1.39
CA TYR A 220 -0.72 17.69 1.24
C TYR A 220 -1.56 18.25 2.38
N GLN A 221 -2.75 18.73 2.04
CA GLN A 221 -3.67 19.29 3.02
C GLN A 221 -4.83 18.33 3.24
N TYR A 222 -4.91 17.76 4.44
CA TYR A 222 -5.98 16.87 4.87
C TYR A 222 -6.58 17.39 6.17
N ASP A 223 -7.52 18.32 6.05
CA ASP A 223 -8.47 18.64 7.11
C ASP A 223 -9.58 17.56 7.18
N ASP A 224 -10.50 17.70 8.14
CA ASP A 224 -11.55 16.71 8.38
C ASP A 224 -12.43 16.52 7.13
N GLU A 225 -12.80 17.61 6.46
CA GLU A 225 -13.58 17.57 5.22
C GLU A 225 -12.82 16.94 4.05
N ALA A 226 -11.56 17.33 3.82
CA ALA A 226 -10.73 16.81 2.73
C ALA A 226 -10.42 15.33 2.93
N PHE A 227 -10.16 14.91 4.17
CA PHE A 227 -9.94 13.50 4.48
C PHE A 227 -11.22 12.66 4.31
N ALA A 228 -12.38 13.18 4.74
CA ALA A 228 -13.67 12.54 4.48
C ALA A 228 -13.97 12.43 2.97
N ALA A 229 -13.68 13.49 2.20
CA ALA A 229 -13.82 13.48 0.75
C ALA A 229 -12.86 12.47 0.08
N LEU A 230 -11.63 12.33 0.59
CA LEU A 230 -10.68 11.31 0.13
C LEU A 230 -11.21 9.89 0.40
N ASP A 231 -11.84 9.67 1.55
CA ASP A 231 -12.46 8.38 1.86
C ASP A 231 -13.67 8.08 0.97
N GLY A 232 -14.48 9.09 0.67
CA GLY A 232 -15.57 8.99 -0.32
C GLY A 232 -15.04 8.58 -1.70
N GLN A 233 -13.93 9.20 -2.13
CA GLN A 233 -13.26 8.85 -3.38
C GLN A 233 -12.70 7.42 -3.36
N ARG A 234 -12.18 6.96 -2.23
CA ARG A 234 -11.74 5.57 -2.05
C ARG A 234 -12.89 4.58 -2.22
N LEU A 235 -14.06 4.88 -1.65
CA LEU A 235 -15.24 4.02 -1.79
C LEU A 235 -15.76 4.00 -3.23
N ALA A 236 -15.83 5.17 -3.88
CA ALA A 236 -16.21 5.26 -5.29
C ALA A 236 -15.24 4.49 -6.20
N TRP A 237 -13.94 4.61 -5.94
CA TRP A 237 -12.90 3.89 -6.68
C TRP A 237 -13.07 2.36 -6.59
N LEU A 238 -13.43 1.80 -5.43
CA LEU A 238 -13.68 0.37 -5.28
C LEU A 238 -14.92 -0.10 -6.06
N ASN A 239 -15.96 0.74 -6.12
CA ASN A 239 -17.17 0.42 -6.89
C ASN A 239 -16.89 0.43 -8.41
N ASP A 240 -16.04 1.35 -8.87
CA ASP A 240 -15.68 1.47 -10.28
C ASP A 240 -14.74 0.34 -10.74
N ASP A 241 -13.69 0.01 -9.97
CA ASP A 241 -12.81 -1.13 -10.25
C ASP A 241 -13.57 -2.48 -10.05
N GLY A 242 -14.52 -2.56 -9.12
CA GLY A 242 -15.39 -3.72 -8.93
C GLY A 242 -16.32 -3.97 -10.12
N ASN A 243 -16.89 -2.92 -10.72
CA ASN A 243 -17.66 -3.02 -11.95
C ASN A 243 -16.80 -3.55 -13.13
N ARG A 244 -15.54 -3.11 -13.22
CA ARG A 244 -14.59 -3.58 -14.25
C ARG A 244 -14.17 -5.04 -14.11
N VAL A 245 -14.05 -5.54 -12.87
CA VAL A 245 -13.69 -6.94 -12.60
C VAL A 245 -14.87 -7.89 -12.85
N ILE A 246 -16.11 -7.44 -12.61
CA ILE A 246 -17.33 -8.21 -12.94
C ILE A 246 -17.49 -8.37 -14.46
N GLU A 247 -17.14 -7.35 -15.25
CA GLU A 247 -17.16 -7.43 -16.71
C GLU A 247 -16.01 -8.29 -17.31
N ALA A 248 -14.92 -8.49 -16.56
CA ALA A 248 -13.69 -9.17 -17.03
C ALA A 248 -13.44 -10.57 -16.43
N GLY A 249 -14.46 -11.25 -15.89
CA GLY A 249 -14.35 -12.66 -15.46
C GLY A 249 -13.47 -12.88 -14.23
N GLY A 250 -13.74 -12.11 -13.17
CA GLY A 250 -12.91 -11.91 -11.98
C GLY A 250 -12.28 -13.13 -11.29
N LEU A 251 -10.96 -13.07 -11.17
CA LEU A 251 -10.18 -13.65 -10.09
C LEU A 251 -9.37 -12.52 -9.43
N LEU A 252 -9.98 -11.82 -8.47
CA LEU A 252 -9.33 -11.16 -7.31
C LEU A 252 -10.37 -10.37 -6.53
N LEU A 253 -10.27 -10.48 -5.19
CA LEU A 253 -11.14 -9.96 -4.13
C LEU A 253 -12.30 -10.91 -3.74
N ASP A 254 -11.95 -12.09 -3.20
CA ASP A 254 -12.89 -12.84 -2.35
C ASP A 254 -12.92 -12.15 -0.97
N ASP A 255 -13.86 -11.22 -0.80
CA ASP A 255 -14.17 -10.54 0.47
C ASP A 255 -15.09 -11.43 1.32
N ARG A 256 -14.65 -12.67 1.59
CA ARG A 256 -15.31 -13.58 2.53
C ARG A 256 -14.80 -13.34 3.94
N ASP A 257 -15.18 -12.22 4.53
CA ASP A 257 -15.26 -12.13 6.00
C ASP A 257 -16.22 -11.05 6.51
N ARG A 258 -17.37 -10.90 5.86
CA ARG A 258 -18.51 -10.15 6.42
C ARG A 258 -19.76 -11.02 6.52
N ASN A 259 -19.76 -11.97 7.46
CA ASN A 259 -20.99 -12.26 8.22
C ASN A 259 -20.71 -13.10 9.48
N ARG A 260 -20.23 -12.46 10.55
CA ARG A 260 -20.54 -12.85 11.93
C ARG A 260 -20.78 -11.60 12.77
N GLY A 261 -21.87 -10.91 12.45
CA GLY A 261 -22.63 -10.18 13.46
C GLY A 261 -23.51 -11.20 14.20
N GLY A 262 -23.31 -11.31 15.51
CA GLY A 262 -24.07 -12.17 16.40
C GLY A 262 -23.75 -11.83 17.84
N ASP A 263 -24.51 -10.87 18.36
CA ASP A 263 -24.84 -10.64 19.77
C ASP A 263 -23.72 -10.15 20.72
N CYS A 264 -23.61 -8.82 20.78
CA CYS A 264 -23.28 -8.12 22.02
C CYS A 264 -24.55 -8.05 22.89
N VAL A 265 -24.61 -8.82 23.98
CA VAL A 265 -25.48 -8.53 25.12
C VAL A 265 -24.62 -8.37 26.36
N ALA A 266 -24.92 -7.30 27.09
CA ALA A 266 -24.19 -6.70 28.18
C ALA A 266 -24.38 -7.41 29.54
N CYS A 267 -23.75 -6.79 30.56
CA CYS A 267 -23.79 -7.01 32.01
C CYS A 267 -22.74 -8.02 32.53
N GLY A 268 -21.82 -7.70 33.44
CA GLY A 268 -21.76 -6.64 34.44
C GLY A 268 -21.65 -7.28 35.83
N ALA A 269 -20.42 -7.41 36.35
CA ALA A 269 -20.11 -7.61 37.77
C ALA A 269 -18.61 -7.30 37.92
N GLY A 270 -18.14 -6.36 38.74
CA GLY A 270 -18.66 -5.96 40.05
C GLY A 270 -17.70 -6.50 41.10
N CYS A 271 -16.78 -5.65 41.53
CA CYS A 271 -15.77 -5.84 42.58
C CYS A 271 -16.37 -6.04 43.99
N GLY A 272 -15.64 -6.76 44.86
CA GLY A 272 -15.51 -6.40 46.29
C GLY A 272 -16.07 -7.36 47.35
N GLY A 273 -15.16 -7.87 48.20
CA GLY A 273 -15.29 -7.82 49.67
C GLY A 273 -16.07 -8.91 50.41
N ALA A 274 -15.34 -9.85 51.01
CA ALA A 274 -15.34 -10.19 52.44
C ALA A 274 -14.18 -11.14 52.74
#